data_AF-A0A564U167-F1
#
_entry.id   AF-A0A564U167-F1
#
_cell.length_a   1.000
_cell.length_b   1.000
_cell.length_c   1.000
_cell.angle_alpha   90.00
_cell.angle_beta   90.00
_cell.angle_gamma   90.00
#
_symmetry.space_group_name_H-M   'P 1'
#
loop_
_entity.id
_entity.type
_entity.pdbx_description
1 polymer ?
#
loop_
_entity_poly.entity_id
_entity_poly.type
_entity_poly.pdbx_seq_one_letter_code
_entity_poly.pdbx_strand_id
1 'polypeptide(L)'
;MQKYIKRLEHDFSEIKNGFKEFEKRAQLDFESYEEKEVHALAKSAYQSEVYQVRMYAVFLFGYLSDDKAVLHFMKEEVSKDKNWRVQEILAKSFDEYCKRVGYEESLDIIDEWLHAEQPNTRRAVTEGLRIWTTGLILIRILRKR
;
A
#
# COMPACT_ATOMS: atom_id res chain seq x y z
N MET A 1 2.92 3.69 -21.39
CA MET A 1 3.35 3.19 -20.07
C MET A 1 4.86 3.34 -19.84
N GLN A 2 5.75 2.65 -20.57
CA GLN A 2 7.20 2.68 -20.30
C GLN A 2 7.85 4.08 -20.31
N LYS A 3 7.50 4.92 -21.29
CA LYS A 3 7.96 6.32 -21.32
C LYS A 3 7.50 7.13 -20.10
N TYR A 4 6.34 6.79 -19.53
CA TYR A 4 5.83 7.48 -18.36
C TYR A 4 6.59 7.07 -17.10
N ILE A 5 6.81 5.77 -16.89
CA ILE A 5 7.62 5.26 -15.77
C ILE A 5 9.03 5.86 -15.80
N LYS A 6 9.69 5.93 -16.97
CA LYS A 6 11.00 6.59 -17.07
C LYS A 6 10.99 8.07 -16.65
N ARG A 7 9.88 8.78 -16.89
CA ARG A 7 9.72 10.16 -16.39
C ARG A 7 9.56 10.16 -14.88
N LEU A 8 8.74 9.27 -14.32
CA LEU A 8 8.61 9.12 -12.86
C LEU A 8 9.95 8.77 -12.20
N GLU A 9 10.75 7.88 -12.80
CA GLU A 9 12.08 7.52 -12.31
C GLU A 9 12.99 8.74 -12.25
N HIS A 10 13.02 9.53 -13.32
CA HIS A 10 13.76 10.79 -13.36
C HIS A 10 13.27 11.75 -12.27
N ASP A 11 11.98 12.10 -12.31
CA ASP A 11 11.39 13.15 -11.47
C ASP A 11 11.41 12.79 -9.98
N PHE A 12 11.23 11.52 -9.63
CA PHE A 12 11.20 11.09 -8.23
C PHE A 12 12.57 10.77 -7.64
N SER A 13 13.58 10.47 -8.46
CA SER A 13 14.93 10.14 -7.97
C SER A 13 15.58 11.28 -7.18
N GLU A 14 15.19 12.53 -7.45
CA GLU A 14 15.66 13.73 -6.78
C GLU A 14 15.06 13.91 -5.37
N ILE A 15 13.87 13.34 -5.12
CA ILE A 15 13.16 13.45 -3.85
C ILE A 15 13.78 12.49 -2.83
N LYS A 16 14.39 13.04 -1.78
CA LYS A 16 15.11 12.27 -0.75
C LYS A 16 14.30 11.96 0.50
N ASN A 17 13.30 12.79 0.80
CA ASN A 17 12.53 12.74 2.03
C ASN A 17 11.04 12.92 1.74
N GLY A 18 10.21 12.33 2.60
CA GLY A 18 8.75 12.39 2.46
C GLY A 18 8.21 11.42 1.41
N PHE A 19 6.88 11.47 1.24
CA PHE A 19 6.14 10.61 0.31
C PHE A 19 4.97 11.32 -0.37
N LYS A 20 4.67 12.57 0.00
CA LYS A 20 3.45 13.28 -0.40
C LYS A 20 3.38 13.53 -1.90
N GLU A 21 4.53 13.76 -2.54
CA GLU A 21 4.64 13.92 -3.98
C GLU A 21 4.25 12.64 -4.72
N PHE A 22 4.65 11.48 -4.19
CA PHE A 22 4.33 10.17 -4.77
C PHE A 22 2.86 9.83 -4.57
N GLU A 23 2.34 10.07 -3.36
CA GLU A 23 0.92 9.90 -3.00
C GLU A 23 0.03 10.77 -3.89
N LYS A 24 0.33 12.08 -3.98
CA LYS A 24 -0.43 13.02 -4.83
C LYS A 24 -0.42 12.59 -6.29
N ARG A 25 0.73 12.14 -6.80
CA ARG A 25 0.81 11.67 -8.19
C ARG A 25 0.00 10.39 -8.40
N ALA A 26 0.10 9.43 -7.47
CA ALA A 26 -0.65 8.18 -7.51
C ALA A 26 -2.16 8.44 -7.50
N GLN A 27 -2.63 9.33 -6.63
CA GLN A 27 -4.04 9.69 -6.56
C GLN A 27 -4.53 10.30 -7.88
N LEU A 28 -3.80 11.28 -8.43
CA LEU A 28 -4.16 11.91 -9.71
C LEU A 28 -4.23 10.89 -10.85
N ASP A 29 -3.29 9.96 -10.91
CA ASP A 29 -3.26 8.95 -11.97
C ASP A 29 -4.37 7.91 -11.80
N PHE A 30 -4.71 7.55 -10.56
CA PHE A 30 -5.86 6.70 -10.25
C PHE A 30 -7.20 7.34 -10.67
N GLU A 31 -7.34 8.65 -10.46
CA GLU A 31 -8.54 9.41 -10.86
C GLU A 31 -8.62 9.70 -12.36
N SER A 32 -7.48 9.69 -13.07
CA SER A 32 -7.39 10.10 -14.48
C SER A 32 -7.44 8.95 -15.49
N TYR A 33 -7.21 7.71 -15.05
CA TYR A 33 -7.14 6.53 -15.92
C TYR A 33 -8.20 5.49 -15.55
N GLU A 34 -8.52 4.62 -16.50
CA GLU A 34 -9.37 3.47 -16.23
C GLU A 34 -8.67 2.51 -15.28
N GLU A 35 -9.43 1.82 -14.42
CA GLU A 35 -8.90 0.93 -13.38
C GLU A 35 -7.90 -0.11 -13.95
N LYS A 36 -8.22 -0.70 -15.11
CA LYS A 36 -7.34 -1.66 -15.82
C LYS A 36 -5.99 -1.05 -16.20
N GLU A 37 -5.97 0.23 -16.55
CA GLU A 37 -4.75 0.95 -16.95
C GLU A 37 -3.93 1.30 -15.72
N VAL A 38 -4.57 1.73 -14.64
CA VAL A 38 -3.92 1.98 -13.34
C VAL A 38 -3.31 0.70 -12.79
N HIS A 39 -4.02 -0.42 -12.86
CA HIS A 39 -3.51 -1.72 -12.43
C HIS A 39 -2.27 -2.15 -13.21
N ALA A 40 -2.29 -2.00 -14.55
CA ALA A 40 -1.12 -2.28 -15.39
C ALA A 40 0.05 -1.33 -15.08
N LEU A 41 -0.24 -0.05 -14.81
CA LEU A 41 0.73 0.96 -14.43
C LEU A 41 1.38 0.64 -13.08
N ALA A 42 0.59 0.31 -12.05
CA ALA A 42 1.07 -0.05 -10.73
C ALA A 42 2.01 -1.27 -10.79
N LYS A 43 1.60 -2.35 -11.47
CA LYS A 43 2.44 -3.53 -11.67
C LYS A 43 3.75 -3.19 -12.39
N SER A 44 3.70 -2.37 -13.44
CA SER A 44 4.88 -1.98 -14.20
C SER A 44 5.82 -1.07 -13.41
N ALA A 45 5.27 -0.10 -12.68
CA ALA A 45 6.04 0.85 -11.86
C ALA A 45 6.70 0.16 -10.66
N TYR A 46 6.05 -0.86 -10.07
CA TYR A 46 6.61 -1.62 -8.96
C TYR A 46 7.87 -2.41 -9.33
N GLN A 47 8.08 -2.71 -10.61
CA GLN A 47 9.32 -3.36 -11.09
C GLN A 47 10.52 -2.40 -11.20
N SER A 48 10.35 -1.10 -10.90
CA SER A 48 11.44 -0.14 -10.99
C SER A 48 12.49 -0.34 -9.89
N GLU A 49 13.76 -0.19 -10.24
CA GLU A 49 14.87 -0.15 -9.28
C GLU A 49 14.82 1.12 -8.40
N VAL A 50 14.15 2.19 -8.85
CA VAL A 50 13.97 3.43 -8.11
C VAL A 50 12.90 3.25 -7.04
N TYR A 51 13.31 3.19 -5.77
CA TYR A 51 12.39 2.90 -4.67
C TYR A 51 11.26 3.94 -4.55
N GLN A 52 11.49 5.20 -4.96
CA GLN A 52 10.44 6.23 -4.97
C GLN A 52 9.32 5.91 -5.97
N VAL A 53 9.65 5.29 -7.11
CA VAL A 53 8.66 4.84 -8.09
C VAL A 53 7.91 3.62 -7.56
N ARG A 54 8.58 2.74 -6.81
CA ARG A 54 7.91 1.65 -6.10
C ARG A 54 6.97 2.17 -5.01
N MET A 55 7.35 3.21 -4.26
CA MET A 55 6.46 3.88 -3.29
C MET A 55 5.19 4.41 -3.99
N TYR A 56 5.34 5.10 -5.12
CA TYR A 56 4.21 5.52 -5.95
C TYR A 56 3.32 4.33 -6.37
N ALA A 57 3.92 3.21 -6.81
CA ALA A 57 3.17 2.02 -7.20
C ALA A 57 2.39 1.41 -6.03
N VAL A 58 2.97 1.41 -4.82
CA VAL A 58 2.29 0.88 -3.62
C VAL A 58 1.11 1.76 -3.21
N PHE A 59 1.16 3.07 -3.40
CA PHE A 59 -0.03 3.92 -3.26
C PHE A 59 -1.13 3.53 -4.25
N LEU A 60 -0.79 3.31 -5.52
CA LEU A 60 -1.77 2.83 -6.51
C LEU A 60 -2.40 1.49 -6.10
N PHE A 61 -1.62 0.55 -5.55
CA PHE A 61 -2.17 -0.70 -5.03
C PHE A 61 -3.14 -0.47 -3.87
N GLY A 62 -2.88 0.52 -3.00
CA GLY A 62 -3.82 0.92 -1.95
C GLY A 62 -5.15 1.46 -2.49
N TYR A 63 -5.12 2.21 -3.61
CA TYR A 63 -6.37 2.68 -4.23
C TYR A 63 -7.12 1.58 -4.98
N LEU A 64 -6.40 0.55 -5.45
CA LEU A 64 -6.93 -0.62 -6.16
C LEU A 64 -7.26 -1.79 -5.24
N SER A 65 -7.13 -1.65 -3.92
CA SER A 65 -7.16 -2.76 -2.97
C SER A 65 -8.53 -3.41 -2.79
N ASP A 66 -9.58 -2.85 -3.39
CA ASP A 66 -10.90 -3.49 -3.47
C ASP A 66 -10.82 -4.79 -4.31
N ASP A 67 -9.85 -4.87 -5.24
CA ASP A 67 -9.48 -6.11 -5.90
C ASP A 67 -8.66 -7.01 -4.95
N LYS A 68 -9.23 -8.17 -4.62
CA LYS A 68 -8.59 -9.19 -3.76
C LYS A 68 -7.23 -9.64 -4.30
N ALA A 69 -7.03 -9.68 -5.62
CA ALA A 69 -5.74 -10.05 -6.20
C ALA A 69 -4.67 -8.98 -5.93
N VAL A 70 -5.04 -7.70 -5.92
CA VAL A 70 -4.15 -6.59 -5.57
C VAL A 70 -3.81 -6.62 -4.10
N LEU A 71 -4.81 -6.80 -3.23
CA LEU A 71 -4.59 -6.92 -1.79
C LEU A 71 -3.67 -8.11 -1.46
N HIS A 72 -3.88 -9.26 -2.12
CA HIS A 72 -3.01 -10.42 -1.99
C HIS A 72 -1.58 -10.12 -2.45
N PHE A 73 -1.41 -9.38 -3.55
CA PHE A 73 -0.09 -8.95 -4.03
C PHE A 73 0.60 -8.01 -3.02
N MET A 74 -0.13 -7.10 -2.39
CA MET A 74 0.41 -6.26 -1.31
C MET A 74 0.89 -7.12 -0.13
N LYS A 75 0.08 -8.11 0.27
CA LYS A 75 0.36 -9.01 1.39
C LYS A 75 1.58 -9.89 1.16
N GLU A 76 1.69 -10.51 -0.01
CA GLU A 76 2.68 -11.54 -0.29
C GLU A 76 3.92 -11.03 -1.03
N GLU A 77 3.81 -10.00 -1.87
CA GLU A 77 4.92 -9.52 -2.69
C GLU A 77 5.47 -8.19 -2.21
N VAL A 78 4.62 -7.18 -1.97
CA VAL A 78 5.10 -5.86 -1.51
C VAL A 78 5.76 -5.93 -0.14
N SER A 79 5.24 -6.79 0.74
CA SER A 79 5.82 -7.06 2.06
C SER A 79 7.25 -7.62 2.02
N LYS A 80 7.73 -8.08 0.86
CA LYS A 80 9.11 -8.56 0.66
C LYS A 80 10.07 -7.46 0.19
N ASP A 81 9.60 -6.24 -0.10
CA ASP A 81 10.48 -5.14 -0.52
C ASP A 81 11.53 -4.84 0.56
N LYS A 82 12.79 -4.76 0.14
CA LYS A 82 13.94 -4.52 1.04
C LYS A 82 14.04 -3.08 1.50
N ASN A 83 13.38 -2.14 0.80
CA ASN A 83 13.45 -0.73 1.13
C ASN A 83 12.42 -0.39 2.23
N TRP A 84 12.92 0.02 3.39
CA TRP A 84 12.06 0.36 4.53
C TRP A 84 11.05 1.47 4.22
N ARG A 85 11.36 2.42 3.32
CA ARG A 85 10.41 3.48 2.93
C ARG A 85 9.25 2.94 2.12
N VAL A 86 9.47 1.91 1.32
CA VAL A 86 8.38 1.21 0.62
C VAL A 86 7.48 0.48 1.63
N GLN A 87 8.07 -0.11 2.69
CA GLN A 87 7.29 -0.74 3.77
C GLN A 87 6.43 0.26 4.56
N GLU A 88 6.92 1.49 4.75
CA GLU A 88 6.08 2.56 5.32
C GLU A 88 4.88 2.91 4.43
N ILE A 89 5.04 2.82 3.10
CA ILE A 89 3.91 3.02 2.19
C ILE A 89 2.98 1.81 2.17
N LEU A 90 3.49 0.59 2.30
CA LEU A 90 2.64 -0.59 2.46
C LEU A 90 1.69 -0.45 3.66
N ALA A 91 2.17 0.05 4.79
CA ALA A 91 1.34 0.33 5.96
C ALA A 91 0.23 1.34 5.66
N LYS A 92 0.55 2.41 4.91
CA LYS A 92 -0.43 3.43 4.48
C LYS A 92 -1.45 2.89 3.50
N SER A 93 -1.01 2.07 2.54
CA SER A 93 -1.89 1.46 1.57
C SER A 93 -2.82 0.42 2.21
N PHE A 94 -2.38 -0.25 3.28
CA PHE A 94 -3.25 -1.13 4.07
C PHE A 94 -4.30 -0.33 4.87
N ASP A 95 -3.93 0.82 5.45
CA ASP A 95 -4.88 1.73 6.08
C ASP A 95 -5.91 2.27 5.05
N GLU A 96 -5.46 2.61 3.84
CA GLU A 96 -6.34 3.03 2.75
C GLU A 96 -7.33 1.91 2.35
N TYR A 97 -6.88 0.65 2.26
CA TYR A 97 -7.79 -0.50 2.09
C TYR A 97 -8.88 -0.52 3.16
N CYS A 98 -8.48 -0.45 4.43
CA CYS A 98 -9.43 -0.51 5.56
C CYS A 98 -10.42 0.65 5.52
N LYS A 99 -9.96 1.84 5.13
CA LYS A 99 -10.79 3.04 4.99
C LYS A 99 -11.80 2.92 3.84
N ARG A 100 -11.43 2.29 2.72
CA ARG A 100 -12.29 2.12 1.55
C ARG A 100 -13.38 1.08 1.76
N VAL A 101 -13.00 -0.07 2.32
CA VAL A 101 -13.93 -1.18 2.60
C VAL A 101 -14.77 -0.92 3.85
N GLY A 102 -14.20 -0.18 4.81
CA GLY A 102 -14.74 0.00 6.15
C GLY A 102 -13.94 -0.82 7.17
N TYR A 103 -13.59 -0.20 8.29
CA TYR A 103 -12.70 -0.79 9.28
C TYR A 103 -13.32 -2.01 9.99
N GLU A 104 -14.65 -2.01 10.20
CA GLU A 104 -15.33 -3.15 10.83
C GLU A 104 -15.42 -4.35 9.86
N GLU A 105 -15.67 -4.05 8.59
CA GLU A 105 -15.72 -5.01 7.48
C GLU A 105 -14.33 -5.60 7.19
N SER A 106 -13.26 -4.87 7.52
CA SER A 106 -11.87 -5.29 7.32
C SER A 106 -11.31 -6.15 8.45
N LEU A 107 -12.06 -6.42 9.53
CA LEU A 107 -11.53 -7.12 10.72
C LEU A 107 -10.92 -8.50 10.42
N ASP A 108 -11.54 -9.27 9.52
CA ASP A 108 -11.04 -10.61 9.18
C ASP A 108 -9.71 -10.52 8.39
N ILE A 109 -9.57 -9.53 7.51
CA ILE A 109 -8.32 -9.27 6.77
C ILE A 109 -7.23 -8.72 7.70
N ILE A 110 -7.60 -7.85 8.65
CA ILE A 110 -6.68 -7.35 9.67
C ILE A 110 -6.12 -8.52 10.48
N ASP A 111 -6.98 -9.43 10.95
CA ASP A 111 -6.55 -10.60 11.71
C ASP A 111 -5.67 -11.54 10.86
N GLU A 112 -6.03 -11.76 9.60
CA GLU A 112 -5.25 -12.53 8.64
C GLU A 112 -3.83 -11.95 8.47
N TRP A 113 -3.71 -10.64 8.26
CA TRP A 113 -2.42 -9.97 8.08
C TRP A 113 -1.59 -9.96 9.37
N LEU A 114 -2.21 -9.86 10.56
CA LEU A 114 -1.54 -9.95 11.85
C LEU A 114 -0.95 -11.34 12.13
N HIS A 115 -1.50 -12.39 11.52
CA HIS A 115 -1.00 -13.77 11.65
C HIS A 115 -0.16 -14.23 10.44
N ALA A 116 0.10 -13.35 9.47
CA ALA A 116 0.94 -13.68 8.33
C ALA A 116 2.38 -14.05 8.76
N GLU A 117 2.99 -15.02 8.06
CA GLU A 117 4.37 -15.44 8.32
C GLU A 117 5.36 -14.29 8.12
N GLN A 118 5.13 -13.47 7.09
CA GLN A 118 6.00 -12.37 6.73
C GLN A 118 5.91 -11.21 7.75
N PRO A 119 7.00 -10.85 8.45
CA PRO A 119 6.97 -9.83 9.50
C PRO A 119 6.52 -8.44 9.04
N ASN A 120 6.88 -8.07 7.80
CA ASN A 120 6.49 -6.79 7.22
C ASN A 120 4.98 -6.69 6.97
N THR A 121 4.31 -7.81 6.66
CA THR A 121 2.86 -7.87 6.53
C THR A 121 2.18 -7.56 7.86
N ARG A 122 2.66 -8.19 8.95
CA ARG A 122 2.17 -7.89 10.31
C ARG A 122 2.42 -6.43 10.69
N ARG A 123 3.62 -5.92 10.39
CA ARG A 123 4.01 -4.52 10.66
C ARG A 123 3.13 -3.52 9.91
N ALA A 124 2.78 -3.81 8.66
CA ALA A 124 1.92 -2.94 7.87
C ALA A 124 0.57 -2.68 8.56
N VAL A 125 0.01 -3.70 9.22
CA VAL A 125 -1.20 -3.54 10.04
C VAL A 125 -0.93 -2.67 11.26
N THR A 126 0.09 -3.00 12.07
CA THR A 126 0.34 -2.33 13.35
C THR A 126 0.69 -0.85 13.17
N GLU A 127 1.47 -0.52 12.14
CA GLU A 127 1.87 0.86 11.85
C GLU A 127 0.80 1.60 11.04
N GLY A 128 0.11 0.93 10.12
CA GLY A 128 -0.96 1.54 9.32
C GLY A 128 -2.14 1.97 10.18
N LEU A 129 -2.54 1.10 11.11
CA LEU A 129 -3.68 1.32 12.00
C LEU A 129 -3.27 1.88 13.36
N ARG A 130 -2.14 2.60 13.47
CA ARG A 130 -1.56 3.01 14.75
C ARG A 130 -2.48 3.86 15.64
N ILE A 131 -3.31 4.74 15.05
CA ILE A 131 -4.28 5.54 15.82
C ILE A 131 -5.43 4.66 16.33
N TRP A 132 -5.82 3.67 15.54
CA TRP A 132 -6.90 2.72 15.84
C TRP A 132 -6.49 1.62 16.82
N THR A 133 -5.21 1.24 16.84
CA THR A 133 -4.68 0.28 17.82
C THR A 133 -4.60 0.86 19.24
N THR A 134 -4.66 2.20 19.39
CA THR A 134 -4.83 2.86 20.69
C THR A 134 -6.28 2.99 21.17
N GLY A 135 -7.31 2.60 20.39
CA GLY A 135 -8.71 2.70 20.80
C GLY A 135 -9.67 1.69 20.16
N LEU A 136 -10.51 1.03 20.98
CA LEU A 136 -11.66 0.15 20.65
C LEU A 136 -11.42 -1.09 19.76
N ILE A 137 -10.65 -1.01 18.67
CA ILE A 137 -10.37 -2.14 17.77
C ILE A 137 -9.50 -3.19 18.46
N LEU A 138 -8.49 -2.78 19.25
CA LEU A 138 -7.69 -3.70 20.05
C LEU A 138 -8.55 -4.50 21.05
N ILE A 139 -9.58 -3.86 21.62
CA ILE A 139 -10.51 -4.50 22.56
C ILE A 139 -11.34 -5.58 21.85
N ARG A 140 -11.75 -5.38 20.59
CA ARG A 140 -12.50 -6.37 19.81
C ARG A 140 -11.61 -7.49 19.26
N ILE A 141 -10.39 -7.19 18.79
CA ILE A 141 -9.42 -8.21 18.37
C ILE A 141 -9.03 -9.10 19.56
N LEU A 142 -8.84 -8.53 20.75
CA LEU A 142 -8.54 -9.29 21.97
C LEU A 142 -9.75 -10.00 22.59
N ARG A 143 -10.98 -9.54 22.35
CA ARG A 143 -12.22 -10.17 22.86
C ARG A 143 -12.79 -11.29 21.99
N LYS A 144 -12.31 -11.46 20.76
CA LYS A 144 -12.67 -12.60 19.89
C LYS A 144 -11.79 -13.85 20.14
N ARG A 145 -10.86 -13.81 21.10
CA ARG A 145 -10.11 -14.97 21.59
C ARG A 145 -10.70 -15.53 22.86
#